data_AF-A0A9D2E7V9-F1
#
_entry.id   AF-A0A9D2E7V9-F1
#
_cell.length_a   1.000
_cell.length_b   1.000
_cell.length_c   1.000
_cell.angle_alpha   90.00
_cell.angle_beta   90.00
_cell.angle_gamma   90.00
#
_symmetry.space_group_name_H-M   'P 1'
#
loop_
_entity.id
_entity.type
_entity.pdbx_description
1 polymer ?
#
loop_
_entity_poly.entity_id
_entity_poly.type
_entity_poly.pdbx_seq_one_letter_code
_entity_poly.pdbx_strand_id
1 'polypeptide(L)'
;MKKLSLIILFVIIPITSFCQTYFSFTKCINNYWGEWEYSNPYNSIIDGGYLINGTYDEFIIYAYDKHPSQYIMKVKLFAMSVDNDKKAKKQRIKTDQWYEYTGTVEYYTNGLWDKFKDIVNQWPYVPDASYGEVHTVSATIKIQPYKKNPKVYNIFFEGYGIGINLD
;
A
#
# COMPACT_ATOMS: atom_id res chain seq x y z
N MET A 1 -6.31 -6.44 54.09
CA MET A 1 -6.26 -7.44 53.01
C MET A 1 -6.64 -6.78 51.69
N LYS A 2 -5.79 -6.95 50.67
CA LYS A 2 -5.98 -6.70 49.23
C LYS A 2 -6.47 -5.30 48.81
N LYS A 3 -5.51 -4.38 48.67
CA LYS A 3 -5.53 -3.43 47.54
C LYS A 3 -5.03 -4.18 46.32
N LEU A 4 -5.86 -4.30 45.28
CA LEU A 4 -5.40 -4.63 43.93
C LEU A 4 -6.37 -4.01 42.93
N SER A 5 -6.09 -2.74 42.62
CA SER A 5 -6.49 -2.15 41.35
C SER A 5 -5.55 -2.66 40.27
N LEU A 6 -6.09 -3.18 39.17
CA LEU A 6 -5.42 -3.13 37.87
C LEU A 6 -6.47 -3.28 36.78
N ILE A 7 -7.04 -2.15 36.37
CA ILE A 7 -7.76 -2.02 35.11
C ILE A 7 -6.69 -1.85 34.04
N ILE A 8 -6.43 -2.90 33.27
CA ILE A 8 -5.61 -2.80 32.06
C ILE A 8 -6.51 -2.19 30.98
N LEU A 9 -6.39 -0.88 30.79
CA LEU A 9 -7.01 -0.17 29.68
C LEU A 9 -6.14 -0.42 28.44
N PHE A 10 -6.52 -1.41 27.62
CA PHE A 10 -5.99 -1.55 26.26
C PHE A 10 -6.48 -0.35 25.45
N VAL A 11 -5.67 0.71 25.40
CA VAL A 11 -5.87 1.81 24.45
C VAL A 11 -5.52 1.25 23.07
N ILE A 12 -6.52 0.70 22.40
CA ILE A 12 -6.43 0.39 20.97
C ILE A 12 -6.36 1.74 20.27
N ILE A 13 -5.13 2.18 19.96
CA ILE A 13 -4.92 3.40 19.18
C ILE A 13 -5.62 3.17 17.83
N PRO A 14 -6.53 4.05 17.39
CA PRO A 14 -7.15 3.89 16.09
C PRO A 14 -6.05 3.98 15.04
N ILE A 15 -5.80 2.88 14.34
CA ILE A 15 -4.99 2.89 13.14
C ILE A 15 -5.72 3.81 12.17
N THR A 16 -5.06 4.89 11.78
CA THR A 16 -5.62 5.87 10.84
C THR A 16 -5.95 5.16 9.53
N SER A 17 -7.25 5.00 9.26
CA SER A 17 -7.78 4.50 8.00
C SER A 17 -7.98 5.65 7.03
N PHE A 18 -7.77 5.40 5.74
CA PHE A 18 -8.27 6.25 4.68
C PHE A 18 -9.51 5.59 4.07
N CYS A 19 -10.54 6.41 3.82
CA CYS A 19 -11.70 6.00 3.03
C CYS A 19 -11.27 5.62 1.60
N GLN A 20 -12.10 4.87 0.89
CA GLN A 20 -11.92 4.53 -0.53
C GLN A 20 -11.56 5.79 -1.33
N THR A 21 -10.41 5.78 -2.01
CA THR A 21 -9.92 6.93 -2.79
C THR A 21 -9.17 6.49 -4.04
N TYR A 22 -9.08 7.38 -5.02
CA TYR A 22 -8.14 7.27 -6.13
C TYR A 22 -6.71 7.58 -5.68
N PHE A 23 -5.73 7.17 -6.47
CA PHE A 23 -4.31 7.33 -6.20
C PHE A 23 -3.53 7.53 -7.52
N SER A 24 -2.29 7.98 -7.44
CA SER A 24 -1.33 7.88 -8.54
C SER A 24 -0.38 6.74 -8.30
N PHE A 25 0.15 6.16 -9.37
CA PHE A 25 1.09 5.05 -9.28
C PHE A 25 2.21 5.14 -10.29
N THR A 26 3.28 4.39 -10.03
CA THR A 26 4.36 4.18 -10.99
C THR A 26 4.98 2.80 -10.77
N LYS A 27 5.78 2.36 -11.73
CA LYS A 27 6.41 1.04 -11.76
C LYS A 27 7.93 1.21 -11.75
N CYS A 28 8.64 0.42 -10.94
CA CYS A 28 10.09 0.30 -10.96
C CYS A 28 10.46 -1.02 -11.61
N ILE A 29 11.03 -0.95 -12.81
CA ILE A 29 11.42 -2.12 -13.60
C ILE A 29 12.91 -1.98 -13.90
N ASN A 30 13.69 -3.02 -13.62
CA ASN A 30 15.16 -3.00 -13.75
C ASN A 30 15.82 -1.82 -13.01
N ASN A 31 15.29 -1.43 -11.83
CA ASN A 31 15.73 -0.28 -11.03
C ASN A 31 15.48 1.11 -11.65
N TYR A 32 14.63 1.20 -12.69
CA TYR A 32 14.19 2.48 -13.26
C TYR A 32 12.73 2.72 -12.95
N TRP A 33 12.45 3.87 -12.32
CA TRP A 33 11.08 4.36 -12.12
C TRP A 33 10.52 4.91 -13.42
N GLY A 34 9.29 4.51 -13.75
CA GLY A 34 8.52 5.08 -14.84
C GLY A 34 7.87 6.42 -14.50
N GLU A 35 6.98 6.86 -15.39
CA GLU A 35 6.14 8.02 -15.13
C GLU A 35 5.05 7.70 -14.09
N TRP A 36 4.51 8.75 -13.48
CA TRP A 36 3.34 8.63 -12.60
C TRP A 36 2.07 8.64 -13.45
N GLU A 37 1.24 7.63 -13.26
CA GLU A 37 -0.08 7.46 -13.88
C GLU A 37 -1.16 7.68 -12.81
N TYR A 38 -2.35 8.15 -13.22
CA TYR A 38 -3.48 8.29 -12.29
C TYR A 38 -4.35 7.03 -12.35
N SER A 39 -4.79 6.53 -11.18
CA SER A 39 -5.54 5.27 -11.08
C SER A 39 -6.91 5.34 -11.74
N ASN A 40 -7.46 6.55 -11.93
CA ASN A 40 -8.60 6.82 -12.80
C ASN A 40 -8.18 7.64 -14.01
N PRO A 41 -7.97 7.05 -15.20
CA PRO A 41 -7.46 7.78 -16.37
C PRO A 41 -8.41 8.87 -16.90
N TYR A 42 -9.66 8.94 -16.41
CA TYR A 42 -10.67 9.90 -16.86
C TYR A 42 -10.69 11.22 -16.09
N ASN A 43 -9.67 11.50 -15.26
CA ASN A 43 -9.46 12.78 -14.56
C ASN A 43 -10.76 13.36 -13.95
N SER A 44 -11.53 12.53 -13.22
CA SER A 44 -12.78 12.86 -12.53
C SER A 44 -14.01 13.18 -13.38
N ILE A 45 -13.97 13.00 -14.71
CA ILE A 45 -15.14 13.19 -15.59
C ILE A 45 -16.09 11.99 -15.50
N ILE A 46 -15.53 10.79 -15.34
CA ILE A 46 -16.28 9.53 -15.24
C ILE A 46 -15.66 8.69 -14.13
N ASP A 47 -16.52 8.00 -13.40
CA ASP A 47 -16.13 7.00 -12.42
C ASP A 47 -15.57 5.74 -13.09
N GLY A 48 -14.44 5.23 -12.60
CA GLY A 48 -13.75 4.10 -13.18
C GLY A 48 -12.34 3.93 -12.63
N GLY A 49 -11.53 3.06 -13.25
CA GLY A 49 -10.16 2.84 -12.82
C GLY A 49 -10.06 2.06 -11.51
N TYR A 50 -9.09 2.41 -10.68
CA TYR A 50 -8.73 1.66 -9.47
C TYR A 50 -8.76 2.52 -8.22
N LEU A 51 -9.16 1.89 -7.13
CA LEU A 51 -9.32 2.50 -5.82
C LEU A 51 -8.45 1.79 -4.81
N ILE A 52 -8.03 2.54 -3.81
CA ILE A 52 -7.33 2.02 -2.64
C ILE A 52 -8.23 2.15 -1.41
N ASN A 53 -8.26 1.12 -0.56
CA ASN A 53 -9.02 1.11 0.68
C ASN A 53 -8.26 0.39 1.79
N GLY A 54 -8.34 0.91 3.02
CA GLY A 54 -7.77 0.28 4.20
C GLY A 54 -7.14 1.26 5.18
N THR A 55 -6.05 0.84 5.79
CA THR A 55 -5.22 1.60 6.71
C THR A 55 -3.83 1.83 6.11
N TYR A 56 -3.04 2.72 6.72
CA TYR A 56 -1.68 3.00 6.24
C TYR A 56 -0.71 1.82 6.38
N ASP A 57 -1.04 0.82 7.20
CA ASP A 57 -0.26 -0.40 7.40
C ASP A 57 -0.91 -1.63 6.74
N GLU A 58 -2.17 -1.58 6.30
CA GLU A 58 -2.82 -2.67 5.57
C GLU A 58 -3.88 -2.13 4.60
N PHE A 59 -3.69 -2.33 3.30
CA PHE A 59 -4.63 -1.83 2.30
C PHE A 59 -4.76 -2.76 1.11
N ILE A 60 -5.86 -2.59 0.38
CA ILE A 60 -6.18 -3.29 -0.86
C ILE A 60 -6.34 -2.30 -2.00
N ILE A 61 -6.11 -2.78 -3.23
CA ILE A 61 -6.36 -2.08 -4.47
C ILE A 61 -7.32 -2.91 -5.30
N TYR A 62 -8.40 -2.29 -5.79
CA TYR A 62 -9.46 -2.98 -6.54
C TYR A 62 -10.04 -2.05 -7.61
N ALA A 63 -10.65 -2.62 -8.63
CA ALA A 63 -11.32 -1.85 -9.67
C ALA A 63 -12.60 -1.19 -9.12
N TYR A 64 -12.90 0.04 -9.58
CA TYR A 64 -14.00 0.86 -9.08
C TYR A 64 -15.36 0.14 -9.08
N ASP A 65 -15.64 -0.65 -10.11
CA ASP A 65 -16.90 -1.36 -10.36
C ASP A 65 -16.97 -2.75 -9.66
N LYS A 66 -15.96 -3.09 -8.86
CA LYS A 66 -15.86 -4.39 -8.18
C LYS A 66 -16.07 -4.28 -6.68
N HIS A 67 -16.49 -5.38 -6.08
CA HIS A 67 -16.53 -5.48 -4.63
C HIS A 67 -15.09 -5.46 -4.08
N PRO A 68 -14.80 -4.79 -2.95
CA PRO A 68 -13.44 -4.70 -2.43
C PRO A 68 -12.78 -6.06 -2.13
N SER A 69 -13.54 -7.12 -1.89
CA SER A 69 -13.00 -8.48 -1.73
C SER A 69 -12.44 -9.08 -3.04
N GLN A 70 -12.69 -8.45 -4.18
CA GLN A 70 -12.17 -8.79 -5.50
C GLN A 70 -10.96 -7.89 -5.81
N TYR A 71 -10.07 -7.72 -4.85
CA TYR A 71 -8.89 -6.87 -5.00
C TYR A 71 -7.87 -7.51 -5.95
N ILE A 72 -7.12 -6.66 -6.63
CA ILE A 72 -5.98 -7.07 -7.48
C ILE A 72 -4.69 -7.17 -6.68
N MET A 73 -4.63 -6.49 -5.54
CA MET A 73 -3.46 -6.44 -4.68
C MET A 73 -3.86 -6.14 -3.24
N LYS A 74 -3.21 -6.82 -2.30
CA LYS A 74 -3.24 -6.48 -0.87
C LYS A 74 -1.83 -6.27 -0.36
N VAL A 75 -1.61 -5.19 0.38
CA VAL A 75 -0.32 -4.84 0.97
C VAL A 75 -0.49 -4.79 2.48
N LYS A 76 0.43 -5.44 3.21
CA LYS A 76 0.45 -5.44 4.67
C LYS A 76 1.86 -5.16 5.17
N LEU A 77 2.02 -4.12 5.97
CA LEU A 77 3.27 -3.74 6.63
C LEU A 77 3.32 -4.39 8.01
N PHE A 78 4.51 -4.82 8.42
CA PHE A 78 4.75 -5.36 9.75
C PHE A 78 5.40 -4.31 10.66
N ALA A 79 4.92 -4.27 11.90
CA ALA A 79 5.45 -3.40 12.95
C ALA A 79 5.57 -1.93 12.54
N MET A 80 4.62 -1.41 11.75
CA MET A 80 4.59 0.00 11.39
C MET A 80 4.37 0.84 12.65
N SER A 81 5.46 1.42 13.16
CA SER A 81 5.38 2.39 14.24
C SER A 81 5.28 3.78 13.65
N VAL A 82 4.17 4.47 13.89
CA VAL A 82 4.13 5.92 13.68
C VAL A 82 5.10 6.54 14.69
N ASP A 83 6.21 7.12 14.22
CA ASP A 83 7.18 7.82 15.07
C ASP A 83 6.44 8.86 15.91
N ASN A 84 6.21 8.55 17.19
CA ASN A 84 5.58 9.46 18.15
C ASN A 84 6.53 10.60 18.56
N ASP A 85 7.83 10.44 18.30
CA ASP A 85 8.79 11.52 18.49
C ASP A 85 8.74 12.53 17.34
N LYS A 86 8.14 13.68 17.64
CA LYS A 86 8.06 14.83 16.73
C LYS A 86 9.44 15.30 16.27
N LYS A 87 10.50 15.16 17.07
CA LYS A 87 11.87 15.55 16.68
C LYS A 87 12.42 14.60 15.62
N ALA A 88 12.35 13.29 15.85
CA ALA A 88 12.74 12.28 14.88
C ALA A 88 11.99 12.43 13.55
N LYS A 89 10.66 12.61 13.59
CA LYS A 89 9.84 12.85 12.39
C LYS A 89 10.27 14.11 11.62
N LYS A 90 10.53 15.22 12.33
CA LYS A 90 11.05 16.45 11.71
C LYS A 90 12.43 16.26 11.10
N GLN A 91 13.31 15.49 11.74
CA GLN A 91 14.65 15.20 11.22
C GLN A 91 14.56 14.40 9.92
N ARG A 92 13.77 13.32 9.89
CA ARG A 92 13.56 12.52 8.67
C ARG A 92 13.06 13.36 7.49
N ILE A 93 12.12 14.28 7.74
CA ILE A 93 11.62 15.21 6.72
C ILE A 93 12.75 16.13 6.22
N LYS A 94 13.61 16.64 7.11
CA LYS A 94 14.72 17.52 6.73
C LYS A 94 15.81 16.78 5.94
N THR A 95 16.02 15.51 6.23
CA THR A 95 17.08 14.69 5.61
C THR A 95 16.56 13.79 4.49
N ASP A 96 15.28 13.92 4.11
CA ASP A 96 14.56 13.01 3.21
C ASP A 96 14.80 11.52 3.52
N GLN A 97 14.84 11.15 4.80
CA GLN A 97 15.11 9.79 5.22
C GLN A 97 13.83 8.96 5.23
N TRP A 98 13.64 8.16 4.18
CA TRP A 98 12.53 7.23 4.03
C TRP A 98 12.43 6.28 5.22
N TYR A 99 11.18 6.00 5.62
CA TYR A 99 10.88 4.89 6.50
C TYR A 99 11.01 3.59 5.71
N GLU A 100 11.46 2.52 6.35
CA GLU A 100 11.59 1.20 5.73
C GLU A 100 10.98 0.14 6.63
N TYR A 101 10.06 -0.64 6.07
CA TYR A 101 9.32 -1.69 6.74
C TYR A 101 9.37 -2.98 5.93
N THR A 102 9.36 -4.10 6.61
CA THR A 102 9.06 -5.41 6.00
C THR A 102 7.55 -5.61 5.95
N GLY A 103 7.08 -6.40 5.00
CA GLY A 103 5.66 -6.74 4.90
C GLY A 103 5.41 -7.86 3.90
N THR A 104 4.16 -7.97 3.49
CA THR A 104 3.72 -8.91 2.44
C THR A 104 2.91 -8.19 1.38
N VAL A 105 3.04 -8.69 0.15
CA VAL A 105 2.14 -8.37 -0.95
C VAL A 105 1.42 -9.64 -1.37
N GLU A 106 0.10 -9.56 -1.43
CA GLU A 106 -0.75 -10.55 -2.08
C GLU A 106 -1.12 -10.04 -3.48
N TYR A 107 -0.93 -10.87 -4.50
CA TYR A 107 -1.30 -10.58 -5.89
C TYR A 107 -1.80 -11.86 -6.57
N TYR A 108 -2.34 -11.73 -7.78
CA TYR A 108 -2.97 -12.84 -8.48
C TYR A 108 -2.44 -13.02 -9.90
N THR A 109 -2.35 -14.28 -10.33
CA THR A 109 -2.00 -14.68 -11.70
C THR A 109 -3.13 -15.50 -12.32
N ASN A 110 -3.12 -15.66 -13.62
CA ASN A 110 -3.99 -16.60 -14.36
C ASN A 110 -3.25 -16.90 -15.67
N GLY A 111 -3.19 -18.15 -16.13
CA GLY A 111 -2.27 -18.76 -17.13
C GLY A 111 -1.65 -17.93 -18.27
N LEU A 112 -2.14 -16.73 -18.59
CA LEU A 112 -1.43 -15.71 -19.39
C LEU A 112 -0.39 -14.90 -18.58
N TRP A 113 -0.39 -15.03 -17.26
CA TRP A 113 0.35 -14.21 -16.30
C TRP A 113 1.19 -15.07 -15.34
N ASP A 114 1.87 -16.09 -15.85
CA ASP A 114 2.56 -17.08 -15.01
C ASP A 114 3.69 -16.51 -14.15
N LYS A 115 4.10 -15.26 -14.37
CA LYS A 115 5.17 -14.60 -13.64
C LYS A 115 4.78 -13.18 -13.24
N PHE A 116 5.27 -12.75 -12.09
CA PHE A 116 5.06 -11.38 -11.62
C PHE A 116 5.62 -10.30 -12.58
N LYS A 117 6.64 -10.63 -13.37
CA LYS A 117 7.14 -9.76 -14.44
C LYS A 117 6.03 -9.34 -15.42
N ASP A 118 5.11 -10.24 -15.74
CA ASP A 118 4.04 -9.95 -16.69
C ASP A 118 2.98 -9.07 -16.01
N ILE A 119 2.66 -9.37 -14.76
CA ILE A 119 1.78 -8.58 -13.89
C ILE A 119 2.27 -7.13 -13.77
N VAL A 120 3.54 -6.89 -13.41
CA VAL A 120 4.01 -5.52 -13.14
C VAL A 120 3.97 -4.62 -14.37
N ASN A 121 4.19 -5.16 -15.57
CA ASN A 121 4.12 -4.37 -16.80
C ASN A 121 2.71 -3.88 -17.11
N GLN A 122 1.70 -4.66 -16.72
CA GLN A 122 0.30 -4.42 -17.06
C GLN A 122 -0.49 -3.86 -15.88
N TRP A 123 0.14 -3.80 -14.70
CA TRP A 123 -0.45 -3.23 -13.51
C TRP A 123 -0.95 -1.80 -13.75
N PRO A 124 -2.20 -1.48 -13.36
CA PRO A 124 -3.12 -2.27 -12.51
C PRO A 124 -4.09 -3.22 -13.25
N TYR A 125 -4.00 -3.38 -14.58
CA TYR A 125 -4.89 -4.23 -15.39
C TYR A 125 -4.53 -5.72 -15.31
N VAL A 126 -4.70 -6.30 -14.12
CA VAL A 126 -4.21 -7.65 -13.77
C VAL A 126 -5.35 -8.49 -13.15
N PRO A 127 -5.16 -9.83 -13.01
CA PRO A 127 -6.14 -10.69 -12.36
C PRO A 127 -6.49 -10.25 -10.93
N ASP A 128 -7.69 -10.61 -10.49
CA ASP A 128 -8.21 -10.33 -9.16
C ASP A 128 -8.51 -11.61 -8.36
N ALA A 129 -8.83 -11.43 -7.08
CA ALA A 129 -9.12 -12.49 -6.11
C ALA A 129 -10.27 -13.44 -6.49
N SER A 130 -11.10 -13.11 -7.49
CA SER A 130 -12.26 -13.92 -7.86
C SER A 130 -11.87 -15.15 -8.68
N TYR A 131 -10.84 -15.03 -9.52
CA TYR A 131 -10.50 -16.05 -10.52
C TYR A 131 -9.00 -16.30 -10.67
N GLY A 132 -8.16 -15.51 -10.00
CA GLY A 132 -6.72 -15.67 -10.07
C GLY A 132 -6.16 -16.67 -9.05
N GLU A 133 -5.04 -17.28 -9.40
CA GLU A 133 -4.19 -18.01 -8.48
C GLU A 133 -3.48 -17.02 -7.54
N VAL A 134 -3.58 -17.25 -6.24
CA VAL A 134 -3.07 -16.34 -5.21
C VAL A 134 -1.58 -16.55 -4.96
N HIS A 135 -0.85 -15.44 -4.84
CA HIS A 135 0.55 -15.40 -4.44
C HIS A 135 0.70 -14.44 -3.27
N THR A 136 1.28 -14.89 -2.15
CA THR A 136 1.64 -14.02 -1.03
C THR A 136 3.14 -14.06 -0.85
N VAL A 137 3.80 -12.91 -1.06
CA VAL A 137 5.26 -12.79 -1.10
C VAL A 137 5.75 -11.75 -0.11
N SER A 138 6.99 -11.90 0.33
CA SER A 138 7.63 -10.90 1.19
C SER A 138 7.93 -9.62 0.40
N ALA A 139 7.80 -8.48 1.07
CA ALA A 139 8.03 -7.17 0.47
C ALA A 139 8.82 -6.24 1.39
N THR A 140 9.58 -5.33 0.77
CA THR A 140 10.16 -4.15 1.43
C THR A 140 9.31 -2.95 1.06
N ILE A 141 8.70 -2.31 2.05
CA ILE A 141 7.86 -1.13 1.86
C ILE A 141 8.59 0.08 2.42
N LYS A 142 8.83 1.07 1.56
CA LYS A 142 9.41 2.35 1.95
C LYS A 142 8.34 3.43 1.92
N ILE A 143 8.26 4.25 2.96
CA ILE A 143 7.32 5.38 3.04
C ILE A 143 8.11 6.68 3.04
N GLN A 144 7.74 7.60 2.15
CA GLN A 144 8.35 8.93 2.10
C GLN A 144 8.11 9.67 3.43
N PRO A 145 9.07 10.46 3.94
CA PRO A 145 8.87 11.27 5.13
C PRO A 145 7.63 12.18 5.03
N TYR A 146 6.79 12.16 6.06
CA TYR A 146 5.50 12.85 6.04
C TYR A 146 5.27 13.68 7.31
N LYS A 147 4.46 14.74 7.24
CA LYS A 147 4.10 15.59 8.40
C LYS A 147 2.93 15.03 9.20
N LYS A 148 1.81 14.74 8.54
CA LYS A 148 0.58 14.23 9.16
C LYS A 148 0.51 12.72 8.96
N ASN A 149 0.16 12.33 7.74
CA ASN A 149 -0.08 10.95 7.35
C ASN A 149 0.85 10.53 6.20
N PRO A 150 1.18 9.23 6.08
CA PRO A 150 1.81 8.66 4.89
C PRO A 150 1.07 9.03 3.61
N LYS A 151 1.82 9.26 2.54
CA LYS A 151 1.28 9.68 1.23
C LYS A 151 1.89 8.90 0.09
N VAL A 152 3.22 8.76 0.11
CA VAL A 152 3.97 8.06 -0.94
C VAL A 152 4.59 6.78 -0.38
N TYR A 153 4.34 5.67 -1.09
CA TYR A 153 4.84 4.34 -0.79
C TYR A 153 5.64 3.81 -1.97
N ASN A 154 6.79 3.21 -1.72
CA ASN A 154 7.50 2.37 -2.67
C ASN A 154 7.49 0.94 -2.14
N ILE A 155 6.84 0.03 -2.85
CA ILE A 155 6.60 -1.35 -2.44
C ILE A 155 7.44 -2.25 -3.34
N PHE A 156 8.47 -2.88 -2.81
CA PHE A 156 9.40 -3.73 -3.55
C PHE A 156 9.19 -5.20 -3.22
N PHE A 157 9.03 -6.02 -4.25
CA PHE A 157 8.79 -7.46 -4.14
C PHE A 157 9.09 -8.12 -5.49
N GLU A 158 9.48 -9.40 -5.48
CA GLU A 158 9.75 -10.19 -6.69
C GLU A 158 10.77 -9.53 -7.67
N GLY A 159 11.64 -8.65 -7.18
CA GLY A 159 12.64 -7.93 -7.98
C GLY A 159 12.13 -6.66 -8.69
N TYR A 160 10.89 -6.23 -8.43
CA TYR A 160 10.31 -5.01 -8.99
C TYR A 160 9.80 -4.08 -7.89
N GLY A 161 9.36 -2.87 -8.28
CA GLY A 161 8.73 -1.93 -7.36
C GLY A 161 7.42 -1.35 -7.91
N ILE A 162 6.48 -1.07 -7.01
CA ILE A 162 5.28 -0.27 -7.29
C ILE A 162 5.33 0.96 -6.39
N GLY A 163 5.25 2.14 -7.00
CA GLY A 163 5.11 3.42 -6.33
C GLY A 163 3.62 3.75 -6.23
N ILE A 164 3.16 4.20 -5.07
CA ILE A 164 1.79 4.67 -4.85
C ILE A 164 1.86 6.05 -4.22
N ASN A 165 1.06 6.99 -4.70
CA ASN A 165 0.89 8.31 -4.13
C ASN A 165 -0.61 8.57 -3.86
N LEU A 166 -0.95 8.92 -2.63
CA LEU A 166 -2.31 9.16 -2.16
C LEU A 166 -2.73 10.64 -2.19
N ASP A 167 -1.91 11.52 -2.75
CA ASP A 167 -2.18 12.96 -2.89
C ASP A 167 -3.05 13.34 -4.09
#